data_AF-A0A0R3FDR8-F1
#
_entry.id   AF-A0A0R3FDR8-F1
#
_cell.length_a   1.000
_cell.length_b   1.000
_cell.length_c   1.000
_cell.angle_alpha   90.00
_cell.angle_beta   90.00
_cell.angle_gamma   90.00
#
_symmetry.space_group_name_H-M   'P 1'
#
loop_
_entity.id
_entity.type
_entity.pdbx_description
1 polymer ?
#
loop_
_entity_poly.entity_id
_entity_poly.type
_entity_poly.pdbx_seq_one_letter_code
_entity_poly.pdbx_strand_id
1 'polypeptide(L)'
;MPRVVYGNSFSENGWPMVNSDECTWVTVPGTSVSLQIQNGQPLAILRAFAADFNAYVEPLRDPDSACWTPTNSVSTSNHLSGTACDFNWNDHPFQVSYAGFSSKETATVRELLDFYEQTVFWGQDWQSPKDAMHFQVGYNTYQNPHTADFIARKIRADGFSTFRRGNSVVLSTKDRHALATINEGKRLGITPKGICIAIAVELVETNLTMYANSNVPASLGYPHEKVGSDHDSTGLFQQRQAWGPLSETMDPTLSARLFFLGGHSGQRGLTDFDYNSNSRTPGGWAQAVQVSAFPYRYDERYTEAQQIYARLSNLGDEDMAQVPQDQWDTLYRLFTQPTVGSVSMYATPGEGPIYNLVQLIQSIDGAAHKDLTVEADAKLGDLEAIGRIARVAAGQGSRTDAAAVAHAKAFLAELEATNPAVLQEFISQKGQS
;
A
#
# COMPACT_ATOMS: atom_id res chain seq x y z
N MET A 1 16.52 14.97 -32.51
CA MET A 1 16.48 16.39 -32.94
C MET A 1 15.05 16.85 -32.77
N PRO A 2 14.79 18.03 -32.16
CA PRO A 2 13.43 18.52 -31.98
C PRO A 2 12.69 18.62 -33.31
N ARG A 3 11.36 18.46 -33.26
CA ARG A 3 10.50 18.72 -34.41
C ARG A 3 10.69 20.17 -34.86
N VAL A 4 10.63 20.44 -36.16
CA VAL A 4 10.62 21.82 -36.68
C VAL A 4 9.22 22.13 -37.18
N VAL A 5 8.59 23.16 -36.60
CA VAL A 5 7.23 23.59 -36.96
C VAL A 5 7.27 25.09 -37.25
N TYR A 6 6.80 25.47 -38.43
CA TYR A 6 6.85 26.87 -38.91
C TYR A 6 8.24 27.52 -38.84
N GLY A 7 9.31 26.71 -38.98
CA GLY A 7 10.70 27.16 -38.88
C GLY A 7 11.27 27.20 -37.46
N ASN A 8 10.48 26.85 -36.43
CA ASN A 8 10.90 26.86 -35.03
C ASN A 8 11.13 25.44 -34.51
N SER A 9 12.26 25.23 -33.83
CA SER A 9 12.56 23.99 -33.10
C SER A 9 12.13 24.03 -31.62
N PHE A 10 11.83 25.22 -31.11
CA PHE A 10 11.45 25.48 -29.73
C PHE A 10 10.22 26.40 -29.70
N SER A 11 9.35 26.18 -28.73
CA SER A 11 8.18 27.01 -28.47
C SER A 11 8.54 28.25 -27.65
N GLU A 12 7.56 29.12 -27.43
CA GLU A 12 7.70 30.40 -26.75
C GLU A 12 8.24 30.27 -25.31
N ASN A 13 7.88 29.22 -24.57
CA ASN A 13 8.40 28.96 -23.23
C ASN A 13 9.79 28.27 -23.22
N GLY A 14 10.39 28.04 -24.39
CA GLY A 14 11.74 27.48 -24.54
C GLY A 14 11.81 25.95 -24.52
N TRP A 15 10.66 25.25 -24.55
CA TRP A 15 10.64 23.79 -24.66
C TRP A 15 10.73 23.33 -26.12
N PRO A 16 11.35 22.17 -26.40
CA PRO A 16 11.46 21.65 -27.76
C PRO A 16 10.09 21.29 -28.32
N MET A 17 9.85 21.66 -29.58
CA MET A 17 8.66 21.21 -30.32
C MET A 17 8.70 19.69 -30.49
N VAL A 18 7.54 19.04 -30.42
CA VAL A 18 7.43 17.57 -30.44
C VAL A 18 6.34 17.05 -31.36
N ASN A 19 6.52 15.80 -31.79
CA ASN A 19 5.48 15.03 -32.44
C ASN A 19 4.62 14.29 -31.40
N SER A 20 3.51 13.68 -31.85
CA SER A 20 2.57 12.99 -30.97
C SER A 20 3.15 11.75 -30.28
N ASP A 21 4.17 11.11 -30.87
CA ASP A 21 4.89 9.96 -30.32
C ASP A 21 5.82 10.30 -29.15
N GLU A 22 6.13 11.59 -28.98
CA GLU A 22 6.86 12.13 -27.83
C GLU A 22 5.89 12.69 -26.76
N CYS A 23 4.59 12.44 -26.91
CA CYS A 23 3.55 12.80 -25.96
C CYS A 23 2.81 11.55 -25.44
N THR A 24 2.25 11.66 -24.24
CA THR A 24 1.41 10.62 -23.64
C THR A 24 0.00 11.15 -23.43
N TRP A 25 -1.00 10.37 -23.87
CA TRP A 25 -2.38 10.56 -23.42
C TRP A 25 -2.48 10.13 -21.95
N VAL A 26 -2.87 11.06 -21.09
CA VAL A 26 -3.06 10.79 -19.66
C VAL A 26 -4.42 11.26 -19.21
N THR A 27 -5.13 10.40 -18.47
CA THR A 27 -6.32 10.80 -17.74
C THR A 27 -5.91 11.59 -16.50
N VAL A 28 -6.44 12.80 -16.37
CA VAL A 28 -6.14 13.70 -15.25
C VAL A 28 -6.68 13.08 -13.96
N PRO A 29 -5.85 12.87 -12.93
CA PRO A 29 -6.27 12.28 -11.66
C PRO A 29 -7.49 12.99 -11.05
N GLY A 30 -8.49 12.20 -10.63
CA GLY A 30 -9.75 12.72 -10.08
C GLY A 30 -10.79 13.11 -11.12
N THR A 31 -10.57 12.82 -12.41
CA THR A 31 -11.48 13.16 -13.52
C THR A 31 -11.54 12.05 -14.55
N SER A 32 -12.41 12.19 -15.55
CA SER A 32 -12.38 11.43 -16.80
C SER A 32 -11.70 12.17 -17.97
N VAL A 33 -11.17 13.38 -17.74
CA VAL A 33 -10.56 14.23 -18.77
C VAL A 33 -9.21 13.68 -19.17
N SER A 34 -8.95 13.58 -20.47
CA SER A 34 -7.67 13.11 -21.00
C SER A 34 -6.93 14.21 -21.74
N LEU A 35 -5.65 14.37 -21.43
CA LEU A 35 -4.77 15.36 -22.05
C LEU A 35 -3.58 14.66 -22.71
N GLN A 36 -3.19 15.11 -23.90
CA GLN A 36 -1.96 14.65 -24.57
C GLN A 36 -0.81 15.60 -24.22
N ILE A 37 0.11 15.16 -23.36
CA ILE A 37 1.16 16.01 -22.79
C ILE A 37 2.53 15.49 -23.20
N GLN A 38 3.49 16.39 -23.45
CA GLN A 38 4.88 16.02 -23.73
C GLN A 38 5.47 15.15 -22.61
N ASN A 39 6.15 14.07 -22.99
CA ASN A 39 6.74 13.13 -22.05
C ASN A 39 7.80 13.81 -21.15
N GLY A 40 7.98 13.26 -19.94
CA GLY A 40 8.99 13.75 -18.99
C GLY A 40 8.44 14.81 -18.02
N GLN A 41 9.22 15.87 -17.79
CA GLN A 41 8.87 16.90 -16.80
C GLN A 41 7.53 17.63 -17.10
N PRO A 42 7.17 17.96 -18.36
CA PRO A 42 5.87 18.56 -18.66
C PRO A 42 4.70 17.66 -18.25
N LEU A 43 4.78 16.36 -18.56
CA LEU A 43 3.79 15.38 -18.13
C LEU A 43 3.63 15.34 -16.61
N ALA A 44 4.73 15.40 -15.84
CA ALA A 44 4.67 15.41 -14.38
C ALA A 44 3.98 16.68 -13.85
N ILE A 45 4.33 17.84 -14.39
CA ILE A 45 3.86 19.16 -13.91
C ILE A 45 2.41 19.40 -14.31
N LEU A 46 2.10 19.32 -15.61
CA LEU A 46 0.78 19.70 -16.14
C LEU A 46 -0.32 18.72 -15.75
N ARG A 47 -0.02 17.43 -15.64
CA ARG A 47 -0.98 16.43 -15.13
C ARG A 47 -1.40 16.75 -13.70
N ALA A 48 -0.42 17.03 -12.84
CA ALA A 48 -0.68 17.36 -11.44
C ALA A 48 -1.42 18.70 -11.33
N PHE A 49 -1.02 19.70 -12.13
CA PHE A 49 -1.66 21.01 -12.13
C PHE A 49 -3.12 20.91 -12.56
N ALA A 50 -3.42 20.13 -13.62
CA ALA A 50 -4.78 19.86 -14.06
C ALA A 50 -5.62 19.16 -12.97
N ALA A 51 -5.03 18.22 -12.22
CA ALA A 51 -5.71 17.55 -11.12
C ALA A 51 -6.03 18.50 -9.95
N ASP A 52 -5.15 19.46 -9.69
CA ASP A 52 -5.36 20.49 -8.67
C ASP A 52 -6.38 21.53 -9.09
N PHE A 53 -6.32 21.96 -10.34
CA PHE A 53 -7.32 22.83 -10.95
C PHE A 53 -8.71 22.20 -10.84
N ASN A 54 -8.85 20.95 -11.27
CA ASN A 54 -10.10 20.20 -11.18
C ASN A 54 -10.65 20.11 -9.75
N ALA A 55 -9.76 19.86 -8.78
CA ALA A 55 -10.18 19.62 -7.40
C ALA A 55 -10.54 20.90 -6.64
N TYR A 56 -9.89 22.03 -6.96
CA TYR A 56 -9.93 23.22 -6.09
C TYR A 56 -10.36 24.52 -6.79
N VAL A 57 -10.27 24.59 -8.12
CA VAL A 57 -10.72 25.74 -8.91
C VAL A 57 -12.12 25.42 -9.42
N GLU A 58 -12.23 24.54 -10.41
CA GLU A 58 -13.48 24.08 -10.99
C GLU A 58 -13.30 22.74 -11.72
N PRO A 59 -14.34 21.91 -11.87
CA PRO A 59 -14.23 20.63 -12.56
C PRO A 59 -13.80 20.78 -14.03
N LEU A 60 -12.86 19.96 -14.48
CA LEU A 60 -12.45 19.90 -15.88
C LEU A 60 -13.47 19.13 -16.73
N ARG A 61 -13.57 19.53 -17.99
CA ARG A 61 -14.42 18.89 -19.00
C ARG A 61 -13.60 18.48 -20.21
N ASP A 62 -13.76 17.23 -20.63
CA ASP A 62 -13.03 16.64 -21.76
C ASP A 62 -13.34 17.30 -23.11
N PRO A 63 -14.60 17.65 -23.45
CA PRO A 63 -14.92 18.24 -24.75
C PRO A 63 -14.27 19.60 -25.02
N ASP A 64 -13.84 20.30 -23.97
CA ASP A 64 -13.28 21.64 -24.04
C ASP A 64 -12.05 21.86 -23.16
N SER A 65 -11.23 20.81 -23.02
CA SER A 65 -9.88 20.90 -22.47
C SER A 65 -8.88 20.14 -23.34
N ALA A 66 -7.71 20.73 -23.61
CA ALA A 66 -6.70 20.11 -24.48
C ALA A 66 -5.28 20.57 -24.13
N CYS A 67 -4.27 19.81 -24.57
CA CYS A 67 -2.85 20.12 -24.37
C CYS A 67 -2.08 20.18 -25.71
N TRP A 68 -1.46 19.09 -26.15
CA TRP A 68 -0.68 19.10 -27.40
C TRP A 68 -1.57 19.20 -28.64
N THR A 69 -1.14 20.00 -29.63
CA THR A 69 -1.76 20.02 -30.97
C THR A 69 -0.71 19.91 -32.08
N PRO A 70 -1.04 19.25 -33.21
CA PRO A 70 -0.10 19.13 -34.33
C PRO A 70 0.13 20.47 -35.06
N THR A 71 -0.84 21.38 -35.02
CA THR A 71 -0.80 22.70 -35.67
C THR A 71 -1.38 23.75 -34.73
N ASN A 72 -1.05 25.02 -34.98
CA ASN A 72 -1.58 26.15 -34.21
C ASN A 72 -1.56 27.42 -35.08
N SER A 73 -2.42 28.39 -34.78
CA SER A 73 -2.43 29.70 -35.45
C SER A 73 -1.23 30.58 -35.05
N VAL A 74 -0.61 30.30 -33.90
CA VAL A 74 0.61 30.95 -33.41
C VAL A 74 1.82 30.05 -33.64
N SER A 75 2.79 30.52 -34.42
CA SER A 75 3.95 29.72 -34.88
C SER A 75 4.91 29.28 -33.77
N THR A 76 4.85 29.93 -32.61
CA THR A 76 5.65 29.63 -31.41
C THR A 76 4.80 29.06 -30.27
N SER A 77 3.55 28.64 -30.53
CA SER A 77 2.63 28.16 -29.50
C SER A 77 3.21 27.03 -28.66
N ASN A 78 2.99 27.09 -27.35
CA ASN A 78 3.41 26.06 -26.39
C ASN A 78 2.54 24.78 -26.48
N HIS A 79 1.40 24.82 -27.20
CA HIS A 79 0.66 23.60 -27.57
C HIS A 79 1.44 22.73 -28.57
N LEU A 80 2.26 23.32 -29.43
CA LEU A 80 3.07 22.59 -30.42
C LEU A 80 4.22 21.77 -29.76
N SER A 81 4.66 22.21 -28.58
CA SER A 81 5.62 21.49 -27.73
C SER A 81 4.94 20.58 -26.70
N GLY A 82 3.60 20.59 -26.59
CA GLY A 82 2.89 19.77 -25.59
C GLY A 82 3.16 20.23 -24.16
N THR A 83 3.43 21.54 -23.99
CA THR A 83 3.76 22.19 -22.73
C THR A 83 2.77 23.31 -22.37
N ALA A 84 1.61 23.33 -23.01
CA ALA A 84 0.48 24.18 -22.65
C ALA A 84 -0.84 23.41 -22.68
N CYS A 85 -1.75 23.81 -21.81
CA CYS A 85 -3.11 23.31 -21.74
C CYS A 85 -4.10 24.48 -21.77
N ASP A 86 -5.19 24.31 -22.51
CA ASP A 86 -6.39 25.12 -22.35
C ASP A 86 -7.42 24.31 -21.55
N PHE A 87 -7.99 24.93 -20.52
CA PHE A 87 -9.03 24.32 -19.68
C PHE A 87 -10.38 25.00 -19.90
N ASN A 88 -11.42 24.19 -20.09
CA ASN A 88 -12.83 24.61 -20.14
C ASN A 88 -13.11 25.79 -21.10
N TRP A 89 -12.49 25.83 -22.29
CA TRP A 89 -12.43 27.02 -23.13
C TRP A 89 -13.79 27.63 -23.52
N ASN A 90 -14.89 26.86 -23.47
CA ASN A 90 -16.22 27.39 -23.75
C ASN A 90 -16.70 28.41 -22.69
N ASP A 91 -16.18 28.36 -21.47
CA ASP A 91 -16.55 29.29 -20.38
C ASP A 91 -15.53 30.45 -20.22
N HIS A 92 -14.37 30.35 -20.87
CA HIS A 92 -13.25 31.28 -20.71
C HIS A 92 -12.85 31.91 -22.06
N PRO A 93 -13.65 32.87 -22.58
CA PRO A 93 -13.39 33.47 -23.89
C PRO A 93 -12.02 34.15 -23.99
N PHE A 94 -11.32 33.84 -25.10
CA PHE A 94 -10.01 34.40 -25.45
C PHE A 94 -10.02 35.94 -25.53
N GLN A 95 -8.90 36.57 -25.14
CA GLN A 95 -8.70 38.04 -25.07
C GLN A 95 -9.53 38.78 -24.02
N VAL A 96 -10.22 38.05 -23.14
CA VAL A 96 -10.98 38.62 -22.02
C VAL A 96 -10.27 38.31 -20.71
N SER A 97 -9.89 39.36 -19.99
CA SER A 97 -9.16 39.26 -18.72
C SER A 97 -10.01 38.58 -17.64
N TYR A 98 -9.49 37.52 -17.02
CA TYR A 98 -10.13 36.69 -15.98
C TYR A 98 -11.47 36.10 -16.42
N ALA A 99 -11.66 35.87 -17.73
CA ALA A 99 -12.92 35.40 -18.26
C ALA A 99 -13.35 34.07 -17.62
N GLY A 100 -14.62 33.95 -17.27
CA GLY A 100 -15.21 32.74 -16.68
C GLY A 100 -14.90 32.49 -15.20
N PHE A 101 -13.87 33.12 -14.63
CA PHE A 101 -13.49 32.89 -13.23
C PHE A 101 -14.16 33.86 -12.25
N SER A 102 -14.68 33.31 -11.15
CA SER A 102 -15.02 34.06 -9.95
C SER A 102 -13.76 34.56 -9.23
N SER A 103 -13.95 35.49 -8.29
CA SER A 103 -12.86 35.98 -7.43
C SER A 103 -12.26 34.88 -6.56
N LYS A 104 -13.06 33.90 -6.13
CA LYS A 104 -12.61 32.76 -5.34
C LYS A 104 -11.76 31.81 -6.18
N GLU A 105 -12.22 31.47 -7.38
CA GLU A 105 -11.44 30.64 -8.31
C GLU A 105 -10.12 31.33 -8.68
N THR A 106 -10.18 32.63 -8.99
CA THR A 106 -8.97 33.42 -9.26
C THR A 106 -7.99 33.37 -8.08
N ALA A 107 -8.47 33.54 -6.85
CA ALA A 107 -7.62 33.44 -5.65
C ALA A 107 -6.99 32.04 -5.52
N THR A 108 -7.76 30.97 -5.76
CA THR A 108 -7.21 29.60 -5.73
C THR A 108 -6.17 29.39 -6.83
N VAL A 109 -6.39 29.90 -8.05
CA VAL A 109 -5.39 29.82 -9.13
C VAL A 109 -4.10 30.54 -8.71
N ARG A 110 -4.17 31.68 -8.03
CA ARG A 110 -2.98 32.35 -7.48
C ARG A 110 -2.25 31.50 -6.45
N GLU A 111 -2.96 30.87 -5.53
CA GLU A 111 -2.35 29.94 -4.57
C GLU A 111 -1.68 28.74 -5.27
N LEU A 112 -2.28 28.23 -6.35
CA LEU A 112 -1.68 27.18 -7.16
C LEU A 112 -0.37 27.68 -7.81
N LEU A 113 -0.39 28.82 -8.48
CA LEU A 113 0.81 29.37 -9.13
C LEU A 113 1.95 29.62 -8.13
N ASP A 114 1.62 30.11 -6.93
CA ASP A 114 2.58 30.26 -5.83
C ASP A 114 3.15 28.91 -5.38
N PHE A 115 2.30 27.89 -5.19
CA PHE A 115 2.73 26.54 -4.83
C PHE A 115 3.59 25.88 -5.92
N TYR A 116 3.29 26.15 -7.19
CA TYR A 116 4.01 25.60 -8.34
C TYR A 116 5.36 26.29 -8.59
N GLU A 117 5.75 27.28 -7.78
CA GLU A 117 7.11 27.85 -7.76
C GLU A 117 7.61 28.24 -9.17
N GLN A 118 6.76 28.94 -9.96
CA GLN A 118 7.01 29.35 -11.35
C GLN A 118 7.17 28.21 -12.38
N THR A 119 6.95 26.96 -12.00
CA THR A 119 6.95 25.84 -12.97
C THR A 119 5.70 25.78 -13.83
N VAL A 120 4.65 26.53 -13.46
CA VAL A 120 3.46 26.79 -14.28
C VAL A 120 3.28 28.30 -14.43
N PHE A 121 2.87 28.73 -15.62
CA PHE A 121 2.52 30.10 -15.96
C PHE A 121 1.07 30.16 -16.45
N TRP A 122 0.36 31.23 -16.11
CA TRP A 122 -1.02 31.47 -16.50
C TRP A 122 -1.10 32.53 -17.60
N GLY A 123 -1.69 32.20 -18.75
CA GLY A 123 -1.86 33.11 -19.89
C GLY A 123 -2.62 34.40 -19.56
N GLN A 124 -3.39 34.40 -18.47
CA GLN A 124 -4.02 35.58 -17.91
C GLN A 124 -3.01 36.67 -17.52
N ASP A 125 -1.75 36.31 -17.24
CA ASP A 125 -0.72 37.24 -16.82
C ASP A 125 0.04 37.89 -17.98
N TRP A 126 -0.15 37.43 -19.22
CA TRP A 126 0.39 38.12 -20.39
C TRP A 126 -0.13 39.54 -20.51
N GLN A 127 0.67 40.44 -21.09
CA GLN A 127 0.21 41.80 -21.38
C GLN A 127 -0.86 41.80 -22.48
N SER A 128 -0.60 41.05 -23.56
CA SER A 128 -1.54 40.84 -24.65
C SER A 128 -1.10 39.61 -25.48
N PRO A 129 -2.02 38.74 -25.93
CA PRO A 129 -3.44 38.71 -25.54
C PRO A 129 -3.61 38.22 -24.10
N LYS A 130 -4.73 38.57 -23.46
CA LYS A 130 -5.16 37.95 -22.20
C LYS A 130 -5.79 36.59 -22.50
N ASP A 131 -5.36 35.55 -21.81
CA ASP A 131 -5.86 34.20 -22.07
C ASP A 131 -6.11 33.43 -20.76
N ALA A 132 -7.35 33.47 -20.27
CA ALA A 132 -7.69 32.94 -18.96
C ALA A 132 -7.75 31.40 -18.91
N MET A 133 -8.09 30.74 -20.02
CA MET A 133 -8.10 29.27 -20.12
C MET A 133 -6.68 28.67 -20.23
N HIS A 134 -5.71 29.47 -20.71
CA HIS A 134 -4.39 28.97 -21.08
C HIS A 134 -3.45 28.87 -19.88
N PHE A 135 -2.90 27.69 -19.66
CA PHE A 135 -1.83 27.43 -18.70
C PHE A 135 -0.66 26.74 -19.41
N GLN A 136 0.57 27.01 -18.98
CA GLN A 136 1.75 26.40 -19.60
C GLN A 136 2.82 26.07 -18.58
N VAL A 137 3.74 25.16 -18.94
CA VAL A 137 5.00 25.03 -18.22
C VAL A 137 5.70 26.39 -18.24
N GLY A 138 6.17 26.83 -17.09
CA GLY A 138 6.71 28.17 -16.88
C GLY A 138 7.98 28.44 -17.67
N TYR A 139 8.33 29.71 -17.78
CA TYR A 139 9.55 30.16 -18.44
C TYR A 139 10.81 29.68 -17.71
N ASN A 140 11.92 29.52 -18.45
CA ASN A 140 13.22 29.12 -17.90
C ASN A 140 13.20 27.79 -17.12
N THR A 141 12.31 26.86 -17.50
CA THR A 141 12.17 25.54 -16.86
C THR A 141 12.84 24.41 -17.63
N TYR A 142 13.04 24.55 -18.95
CA TYR A 142 13.69 23.53 -19.76
C TYR A 142 15.16 23.37 -19.37
N GLN A 143 15.58 22.13 -19.07
CA GLN A 143 16.94 21.80 -18.59
C GLN A 143 17.37 22.57 -17.33
N ASN A 144 16.42 23.13 -16.58
CA ASN A 144 16.69 23.83 -15.33
C ASN A 144 16.59 22.85 -14.14
N PRO A 145 17.62 22.74 -13.28
CA PRO A 145 17.58 21.92 -12.07
C PRO A 145 16.40 22.22 -11.14
N HIS A 146 15.94 23.47 -11.09
CA HIS A 146 14.76 23.89 -10.33
C HIS A 146 13.52 23.07 -10.67
N THR A 147 13.31 22.78 -11.95
CA THR A 147 12.17 22.01 -12.43
C THR A 147 12.20 20.57 -11.90
N ALA A 148 13.38 19.94 -11.88
CA ALA A 148 13.54 18.59 -11.36
C ALA A 148 13.37 18.54 -9.83
N ASP A 149 13.92 19.54 -9.13
CA ASP A 149 13.77 19.68 -7.68
C ASP A 149 12.31 19.90 -7.26
N PHE A 150 11.57 20.77 -7.96
CA PHE A 150 10.14 20.95 -7.76
C PHE A 150 9.38 19.62 -7.90
N ILE A 151 9.61 18.88 -8.99
CA ILE A 151 8.95 17.58 -9.22
C ILE A 151 9.23 16.63 -8.05
N ALA A 152 10.49 16.49 -7.65
CA ALA A 152 10.90 15.59 -6.58
C ALA A 152 10.26 15.95 -5.22
N ARG A 153 10.08 17.23 -4.92
CA ARG A 153 9.53 17.69 -3.64
C ARG A 153 8.00 17.74 -3.60
N LYS A 154 7.35 18.01 -4.74
CA LYS A 154 5.95 18.49 -4.76
C LYS A 154 5.01 17.63 -5.59
N ILE A 155 5.52 16.75 -6.45
CA ILE A 155 4.70 15.91 -7.32
C ILE A 155 4.77 14.46 -6.82
N ARG A 156 3.60 13.88 -6.55
CA ARG A 156 3.46 12.51 -6.09
C ARG A 156 3.50 11.54 -7.27
N ALA A 157 3.92 10.31 -6.99
CA ALA A 157 3.97 9.23 -7.98
C ALA A 157 2.59 8.91 -8.59
N ASP A 158 1.51 9.14 -7.84
CA ASP A 158 0.13 8.92 -8.29
C ASP A 158 -0.42 10.02 -9.22
N GLY A 159 0.40 11.03 -9.52
CA GLY A 159 0.07 12.09 -10.46
C GLY A 159 -0.63 13.30 -9.86
N PHE A 160 -0.90 13.31 -8.55
CA PHE A 160 -1.29 14.53 -7.83
C PHE A 160 -0.07 15.35 -7.40
N SER A 161 -0.27 16.63 -7.11
CA SER A 161 0.70 17.39 -6.31
C SER A 161 0.41 17.23 -4.81
N THR A 162 1.31 17.75 -3.99
CA THR A 162 1.12 17.83 -2.54
C THR A 162 0.28 19.03 -2.10
N PHE A 163 -0.15 19.89 -3.04
CA PHE A 163 -1.00 21.06 -2.77
C PHE A 163 -2.29 20.63 -2.08
N ARG A 164 -2.51 21.12 -0.86
CA ARG A 164 -3.65 20.81 0.02
C ARG A 164 -3.91 19.30 0.26
N ARG A 165 -2.95 18.43 -0.08
CA ARG A 165 -3.02 16.98 0.11
C ARG A 165 -1.90 16.44 1.01
N GLY A 166 -0.79 17.16 1.13
CA GLY A 166 0.41 16.67 1.81
C GLY A 166 1.10 15.54 1.03
N ASN A 167 2.15 14.97 1.63
CA ASN A 167 2.94 13.90 1.01
C ASN A 167 2.30 12.51 1.14
N SER A 168 1.37 12.32 2.09
CA SER A 168 0.77 11.02 2.32
C SER A 168 -0.21 10.66 1.20
N VAL A 169 0.02 9.53 0.55
CA VAL A 169 -0.98 8.90 -0.31
C VAL A 169 -1.98 8.20 0.59
N VAL A 170 -3.16 8.80 0.79
CA VAL A 170 -4.27 8.11 1.45
C VAL A 170 -4.83 7.08 0.47
N LEU A 171 -4.39 5.84 0.61
CA LEU A 171 -4.90 4.72 -0.18
C LEU A 171 -6.34 4.43 0.20
N SER A 172 -7.22 4.30 -0.82
CA SER A 172 -8.55 3.75 -0.58
C SER A 172 -8.46 2.30 -0.12
N THR A 173 -9.52 1.73 0.48
CA THR A 173 -9.52 0.30 0.83
C THR A 173 -9.32 -0.60 -0.40
N LYS A 174 -9.89 -0.22 -1.54
CA LYS A 174 -9.66 -0.90 -2.82
C LYS A 174 -8.20 -0.84 -3.27
N ASP A 175 -7.55 0.30 -3.06
CA ASP A 175 -6.12 0.45 -3.35
C ASP A 175 -5.27 -0.44 -2.45
N ARG A 176 -5.63 -0.57 -1.17
CA ARG A 176 -4.95 -1.48 -0.24
C ARG A 176 -5.12 -2.94 -0.67
N HIS A 177 -6.29 -3.33 -1.17
CA HIS A 177 -6.50 -4.67 -1.74
C HIS A 177 -5.64 -4.90 -2.99
N ALA A 178 -5.69 -4.00 -3.97
CA ALA A 178 -4.86 -4.11 -5.17
C ALA A 178 -3.35 -4.09 -4.84
N LEU A 179 -2.93 -3.27 -3.88
CA LEU A 179 -1.54 -3.19 -3.43
C LEU A 179 -1.09 -4.50 -2.76
N ALA A 180 -1.95 -5.16 -1.98
CA ALA A 180 -1.66 -6.48 -1.42
C ALA A 180 -1.39 -7.52 -2.53
N THR A 181 -2.17 -7.50 -3.61
CA THR A 181 -2.00 -8.35 -4.79
C THR A 181 -0.73 -8.02 -5.56
N ILE A 182 -0.39 -6.73 -5.70
CA ILE A 182 0.88 -6.28 -6.31
C ILE A 182 2.07 -6.76 -5.50
N ASN A 183 2.05 -6.55 -4.19
CA ASN A 183 3.15 -6.89 -3.30
C ASN A 183 3.37 -8.41 -3.26
N GLU A 184 2.30 -9.20 -3.19
CA GLU A 184 2.41 -10.66 -3.24
C GLU A 184 2.92 -11.15 -4.61
N GLY A 185 2.42 -10.58 -5.70
CA GLY A 185 2.90 -10.89 -7.05
C GLY A 185 4.39 -10.58 -7.21
N LYS A 186 4.84 -9.40 -6.76
CA LYS A 186 6.26 -9.01 -6.72
C LYS A 186 7.08 -10.02 -5.88
N ARG A 187 6.58 -10.37 -4.69
CA ARG A 187 7.23 -11.34 -3.77
C ARG A 187 7.39 -12.73 -4.39
N LEU A 188 6.44 -13.14 -5.23
CA LEU A 188 6.45 -14.41 -5.95
C LEU A 188 7.18 -14.35 -7.30
N GLY A 189 7.71 -13.20 -7.72
CA GLY A 189 8.36 -13.03 -9.02
C GLY A 189 7.39 -13.09 -10.21
N ILE A 190 6.10 -12.82 -9.98
CA ILE A 190 5.09 -12.73 -11.04
C ILE A 190 5.36 -11.47 -11.87
N THR A 191 5.29 -11.58 -13.20
CA THR A 191 5.55 -10.43 -14.07
C THR A 191 4.43 -9.38 -13.94
N PRO A 192 4.69 -8.10 -14.31
CA PRO A 192 3.66 -7.06 -14.30
C PRO A 192 2.37 -7.47 -15.04
N LYS A 193 2.49 -8.23 -16.14
CA LYS A 193 1.35 -8.79 -16.88
C LYS A 193 0.52 -9.71 -16.00
N GLY A 194 1.14 -10.64 -15.28
CA GLY A 194 0.45 -11.57 -14.38
C GLY A 194 -0.23 -10.86 -13.21
N ILE A 195 0.40 -9.81 -12.66
CA ILE A 195 -0.20 -9.00 -11.59
C ILE A 195 -1.41 -8.23 -12.12
N CYS A 196 -1.32 -7.61 -13.30
CA CYS A 196 -2.46 -6.94 -13.92
C CYS A 196 -3.61 -7.92 -14.24
N ILE A 197 -3.30 -9.17 -14.60
CA ILE A 197 -4.31 -10.24 -14.78
C ILE A 197 -5.07 -10.49 -13.46
N ALA A 198 -4.36 -10.60 -12.34
CA ALA A 198 -4.98 -10.80 -11.02
C ALA A 198 -5.88 -9.62 -10.62
N ILE A 199 -5.40 -8.38 -10.77
CA ILE A 199 -6.20 -7.17 -10.47
C ILE A 199 -7.44 -7.11 -11.38
N ALA A 200 -7.32 -7.45 -12.67
CA ALA A 200 -8.47 -7.50 -13.59
C ALA A 200 -9.53 -8.50 -13.12
N VAL A 201 -9.11 -9.63 -12.55
CA VAL A 201 -10.02 -10.60 -11.93
C VAL A 201 -10.75 -9.99 -10.74
N GLU A 202 -10.03 -9.39 -9.78
CA GLU A 202 -10.66 -8.75 -8.61
C GLU A 202 -11.63 -7.62 -9.01
N LEU A 203 -11.29 -6.87 -10.06
CA LEU A 203 -12.15 -5.82 -10.62
C LEU A 203 -13.46 -6.37 -11.19
N VAL A 204 -13.42 -7.53 -11.84
CA VAL A 204 -14.61 -8.20 -12.41
C VAL A 204 -15.43 -8.88 -11.32
N GLU A 205 -14.78 -9.62 -10.43
CA GLU A 205 -15.44 -10.46 -9.44
C GLU A 205 -16.11 -9.62 -8.34
N THR A 206 -15.41 -8.58 -7.86
CA THR A 206 -15.86 -7.82 -6.68
C THR A 206 -15.69 -6.31 -6.79
N ASN A 207 -15.14 -5.84 -7.91
CA ASN A 207 -14.69 -4.45 -8.05
C ASN A 207 -13.75 -4.05 -6.89
N LEU A 208 -12.80 -4.93 -6.54
CA LEU A 208 -11.83 -4.79 -5.45
C LEU A 208 -12.44 -4.70 -4.04
N THR A 209 -13.61 -5.29 -3.83
CA THR A 209 -14.31 -5.26 -2.54
C THR A 209 -14.19 -6.62 -1.87
N MET A 210 -13.83 -6.67 -0.59
CA MET A 210 -13.78 -7.92 0.17
C MET A 210 -15.21 -8.34 0.53
N TYR A 211 -15.64 -9.50 0.00
CA TYR A 211 -16.97 -10.07 0.24
C TYR A 211 -16.90 -11.24 1.22
N ALA A 212 -17.59 -11.11 2.35
CA ALA A 212 -18.02 -12.28 3.13
C ALA A 212 -19.24 -12.94 2.46
N ASN A 213 -19.64 -14.13 2.91
CA ASN A 213 -20.75 -14.88 2.32
C ASN A 213 -21.73 -15.38 3.40
N SER A 214 -23.02 -15.07 3.25
CA SER A 214 -24.06 -15.47 4.20
C SER A 214 -24.26 -16.99 4.28
N ASN A 215 -23.96 -17.73 3.21
CA ASN A 215 -24.00 -19.20 3.19
C ASN A 215 -22.78 -19.82 3.88
N VAL A 216 -21.76 -19.01 4.21
CA VAL A 216 -20.58 -19.40 4.98
C VAL A 216 -20.49 -18.51 6.22
N PRO A 217 -21.32 -18.74 7.27
CA PRO A 217 -21.46 -17.80 8.39
C PRO A 217 -20.14 -17.45 9.10
N ALA A 218 -19.17 -18.38 9.11
CA ALA A 218 -17.84 -18.14 9.67
C ALA A 218 -17.06 -17.02 8.95
N SER A 219 -17.35 -16.76 7.67
CA SER A 219 -16.72 -15.68 6.90
C SER A 219 -17.10 -14.28 7.41
N LEU A 220 -18.26 -14.13 8.07
CA LEU A 220 -18.71 -12.87 8.65
C LEU A 220 -17.83 -12.39 9.82
N GLY A 221 -17.00 -13.28 10.38
CA GLY A 221 -16.01 -12.95 11.41
C GLY A 221 -14.72 -12.33 10.90
N TYR A 222 -14.50 -12.31 9.58
CA TYR A 222 -13.31 -11.73 8.94
C TYR A 222 -13.57 -10.29 8.49
N PRO A 223 -12.54 -9.43 8.35
CA PRO A 223 -12.72 -8.10 7.77
C PRO A 223 -13.33 -8.16 6.37
N HIS A 224 -14.41 -7.41 6.13
CA HIS A 224 -15.09 -7.34 4.83
C HIS A 224 -15.89 -6.04 4.69
N GLU A 225 -16.17 -5.59 3.47
CA GLU A 225 -17.06 -4.44 3.24
C GLU A 225 -18.47 -4.85 2.81
N LYS A 226 -18.64 -6.04 2.24
CA LYS A 226 -19.93 -6.51 1.75
C LYS A 226 -20.16 -7.99 2.07
N VAL A 227 -21.43 -8.36 2.03
CA VAL A 227 -21.89 -9.75 2.20
C VAL A 227 -22.60 -10.17 0.93
N GLY A 228 -22.12 -11.25 0.32
CA GLY A 228 -22.74 -11.93 -0.81
C GLY A 228 -23.46 -13.20 -0.36
N SER A 229 -24.08 -13.89 -1.32
CA SER A 229 -24.79 -15.15 -1.07
C SER A 229 -24.65 -16.14 -2.23
N ASP A 230 -23.73 -15.89 -3.17
CA ASP A 230 -23.50 -16.79 -4.30
C ASP A 230 -22.68 -18.00 -3.84
N HIS A 231 -23.26 -19.20 -3.99
CA HIS A 231 -22.70 -20.47 -3.51
C HIS A 231 -22.00 -20.32 -2.15
N ASP A 232 -20.72 -20.67 -2.06
CA ASP A 232 -19.81 -20.52 -0.91
C ASP A 232 -18.57 -19.67 -1.25
N SER A 233 -18.67 -18.83 -2.29
CA SER A 233 -17.58 -17.97 -2.77
C SER A 233 -17.31 -16.81 -1.81
N THR A 234 -16.04 -16.55 -1.53
CA THR A 234 -15.62 -15.48 -0.62
C THR A 234 -14.45 -14.66 -1.19
N GLY A 235 -14.27 -13.47 -0.65
CA GLY A 235 -13.10 -12.62 -0.89
C GLY A 235 -13.01 -11.98 -2.27
N LEU A 236 -11.86 -11.37 -2.56
CA LEU A 236 -11.63 -10.52 -3.73
C LEU A 236 -11.79 -11.27 -5.06
N PHE A 237 -11.37 -12.54 -5.07
CA PHE A 237 -11.39 -13.43 -6.23
C PHE A 237 -12.65 -14.29 -6.31
N GLN A 238 -13.61 -14.14 -5.37
CA GLN A 238 -14.77 -15.03 -5.25
C GLN A 238 -14.38 -16.52 -5.22
N GLN A 239 -13.29 -16.84 -4.51
CA GLN A 239 -12.78 -18.20 -4.37
C GLN A 239 -13.70 -19.00 -3.44
N ARG A 240 -14.04 -20.22 -3.85
CA ARG A 240 -14.79 -21.19 -3.03
C ARG A 240 -13.89 -21.87 -2.01
N GLN A 241 -14.45 -22.46 -0.96
CA GLN A 241 -13.65 -23.04 0.14
C GLN A 241 -12.75 -24.22 -0.27
N ALA A 242 -12.96 -24.80 -1.46
CA ALA A 242 -12.04 -25.79 -2.02
C ALA A 242 -10.67 -25.20 -2.40
N TRP A 243 -10.58 -23.89 -2.64
CA TRP A 243 -9.32 -23.20 -2.91
C TRP A 243 -8.43 -23.12 -1.68
N GLY A 244 -8.99 -22.99 -0.48
CA GLY A 244 -8.23 -22.83 0.76
C GLY A 244 -9.14 -22.41 1.92
N PRO A 245 -8.60 -22.36 3.16
CA PRO A 245 -9.36 -21.97 4.34
C PRO A 245 -9.80 -20.49 4.27
N LEU A 246 -10.81 -20.12 5.08
CA LEU A 246 -11.26 -18.72 5.19
C LEU A 246 -10.15 -17.75 5.58
N SER A 247 -9.16 -18.19 6.37
CA SER A 247 -8.00 -17.37 6.73
C SER A 247 -7.15 -16.96 5.53
N GLU A 248 -7.27 -17.66 4.40
CA GLU A 248 -6.58 -17.32 3.16
C GLU A 248 -7.53 -16.63 2.16
N THR A 249 -8.74 -17.18 1.98
CA THR A 249 -9.69 -16.64 0.99
C THR A 249 -10.30 -15.28 1.41
N MET A 250 -10.31 -14.94 2.70
CA MET A 250 -10.73 -13.63 3.22
C MET A 250 -9.56 -12.67 3.49
N ASP A 251 -8.33 -13.02 3.08
CA ASP A 251 -7.17 -12.16 3.20
C ASP A 251 -6.70 -11.69 1.80
N PRO A 252 -6.50 -10.38 1.56
CA PRO A 252 -6.11 -9.87 0.25
C PRO A 252 -4.80 -10.49 -0.30
N THR A 253 -3.78 -10.64 0.54
CA THR A 253 -2.48 -11.18 0.14
C THR A 253 -2.57 -12.69 -0.12
N LEU A 254 -3.23 -13.43 0.76
CA LEU A 254 -3.28 -14.89 0.66
C LEU A 254 -4.25 -15.36 -0.43
N SER A 255 -5.38 -14.67 -0.63
CA SER A 255 -6.28 -14.97 -1.75
C SER A 255 -5.63 -14.71 -3.12
N ALA A 256 -4.81 -13.65 -3.23
CA ALA A 256 -3.98 -13.41 -4.40
C ALA A 256 -2.92 -14.52 -4.60
N ARG A 257 -2.27 -14.97 -3.52
CA ARG A 257 -1.35 -16.12 -3.58
C ARG A 257 -2.04 -17.37 -4.12
N LEU A 258 -3.25 -17.67 -3.65
CA LEU A 258 -4.04 -18.80 -4.15
C LEU A 258 -4.30 -18.65 -5.65
N PHE A 259 -4.67 -17.45 -6.11
CA PHE A 259 -4.85 -17.19 -7.55
C PHE A 259 -3.55 -17.42 -8.35
N PHE A 260 -2.40 -16.97 -7.83
CA PHE A 260 -1.12 -17.14 -8.52
C PHE A 260 -0.65 -18.59 -8.53
N LEU A 261 -0.69 -19.29 -7.40
CA LEU A 261 -0.04 -20.58 -7.19
C LEU A 261 -0.97 -21.78 -7.28
N GLY A 262 -2.29 -21.58 -7.20
CA GLY A 262 -3.29 -22.63 -7.18
C GLY A 262 -3.84 -22.89 -5.78
N GLY A 263 -5.01 -23.54 -5.77
CA GLY A 263 -5.73 -23.88 -4.55
C GLY A 263 -5.26 -25.20 -3.92
N HIS A 264 -5.54 -25.36 -2.63
CA HIS A 264 -5.14 -26.51 -1.83
C HIS A 264 -5.76 -27.84 -2.31
N SER A 265 -6.84 -27.80 -3.08
CA SER A 265 -7.53 -29.00 -3.60
C SER A 265 -7.27 -29.23 -5.10
N GLY A 266 -6.15 -28.74 -5.64
CA GLY A 266 -5.73 -28.98 -7.02
C GLY A 266 -6.31 -28.02 -8.05
N GLN A 267 -6.90 -26.90 -7.61
CA GLN A 267 -7.22 -25.79 -8.49
C GLN A 267 -5.93 -25.22 -9.05
N ARG A 268 -5.90 -24.97 -10.36
CA ARG A 268 -4.72 -24.45 -11.03
C ARG A 268 -4.56 -22.97 -10.74
N GLY A 269 -3.33 -22.54 -10.48
CA GLY A 269 -2.97 -21.14 -10.37
C GLY A 269 -2.53 -20.56 -11.71
N LEU A 270 -2.34 -19.24 -11.75
CA LEU A 270 -1.80 -18.55 -12.92
C LEU A 270 -0.43 -19.11 -13.35
N THR A 271 0.43 -19.51 -12.40
CA THR A 271 1.77 -20.04 -12.69
C THR A 271 1.77 -21.44 -13.29
N ASP A 272 0.63 -22.15 -13.28
CA ASP A 272 0.49 -23.42 -13.99
C ASP A 272 0.31 -23.23 -15.51
N PHE A 273 0.28 -21.98 -15.97
CA PHE A 273 0.11 -21.59 -17.36
C PHE A 273 1.27 -20.71 -17.83
N ASP A 274 1.53 -20.71 -19.14
CA ASP A 274 2.45 -19.74 -19.77
C ASP A 274 1.75 -18.39 -19.99
N TYR A 275 1.33 -17.76 -18.89
CA TYR A 275 0.53 -16.52 -18.92
C TYR A 275 1.29 -15.34 -19.56
N ASN A 276 2.63 -15.42 -19.64
CA ASN A 276 3.43 -14.41 -20.32
C ASN A 276 3.29 -14.48 -21.84
N SER A 277 3.01 -15.67 -22.39
CA SER A 277 2.74 -15.85 -23.81
C SER A 277 1.56 -14.99 -24.31
N ASN A 278 1.65 -14.58 -25.57
CA ASN A 278 0.58 -13.90 -26.30
C ASN A 278 -0.36 -14.87 -27.02
N SER A 279 -0.25 -16.18 -26.74
CA SER A 279 -1.16 -17.20 -27.26
C SER A 279 -2.60 -17.07 -26.74
N ARG A 280 -2.80 -16.32 -25.65
CA ARG A 280 -4.11 -15.88 -25.16
C ARG A 280 -4.05 -14.41 -24.76
N THR A 281 -5.21 -13.76 -24.77
CA THR A 281 -5.38 -12.44 -24.15
C THR A 281 -5.15 -12.54 -22.64
N PRO A 282 -4.81 -11.42 -21.96
CA PRO A 282 -4.72 -11.40 -20.51
C PRO A 282 -5.98 -11.93 -19.82
N GLY A 283 -7.17 -11.55 -20.30
CA GLY A 283 -8.44 -12.08 -19.81
C GLY A 283 -8.64 -13.56 -20.12
N GLY A 284 -8.10 -14.06 -21.23
CA GLY A 284 -8.07 -15.49 -21.56
C GLY A 284 -7.23 -16.32 -20.58
N TRP A 285 -6.17 -15.74 -20.00
CA TRP A 285 -5.40 -16.37 -18.91
C TRP A 285 -6.12 -16.27 -17.57
N ALA A 286 -6.74 -15.13 -17.25
CA ALA A 286 -7.62 -15.00 -16.08
C ALA A 286 -8.71 -16.08 -16.08
N GLN A 287 -9.38 -16.26 -17.22
CA GLN A 287 -10.40 -17.27 -17.40
C GLN A 287 -9.88 -18.70 -17.24
N ALA A 288 -8.63 -18.97 -17.61
CA ALA A 288 -8.04 -20.30 -17.45
C ALA A 288 -7.92 -20.70 -15.97
N VAL A 289 -7.79 -19.72 -15.08
CA VAL A 289 -7.74 -19.88 -13.63
C VAL A 289 -9.16 -19.89 -13.04
N GLN A 290 -9.98 -18.88 -13.38
CA GLN A 290 -11.28 -18.68 -12.73
C GLN A 290 -12.42 -19.56 -13.26
N VAL A 291 -12.36 -19.98 -14.53
CA VAL A 291 -13.40 -20.82 -15.15
C VAL A 291 -14.82 -20.22 -15.00
N SER A 292 -14.94 -18.90 -15.21
CA SER A 292 -16.20 -18.17 -15.10
C SER A 292 -17.13 -18.40 -16.30
N ALA A 293 -18.43 -18.13 -16.14
CA ALA A 293 -19.43 -18.17 -17.22
C ALA A 293 -19.29 -17.00 -18.21
N PHE A 294 -18.55 -15.93 -17.86
CA PHE A 294 -18.40 -14.72 -18.66
C PHE A 294 -16.92 -14.40 -18.94
N PRO A 295 -16.24 -15.21 -19.77
CA PRO A 295 -14.79 -15.17 -19.93
C PRO A 295 -14.22 -13.85 -20.47
N TYR A 296 -15.03 -13.07 -21.20
CA TYR A 296 -14.61 -11.84 -21.85
C TYR A 296 -14.50 -10.63 -20.90
N ARG A 297 -15.14 -10.69 -19.72
CA ARG A 297 -15.21 -9.53 -18.81
C ARG A 297 -13.85 -9.09 -18.25
N TYR A 298 -12.90 -10.01 -18.16
CA TYR A 298 -11.57 -9.68 -17.65
C TYR A 298 -10.79 -8.78 -18.62
N ASP A 299 -10.91 -9.01 -19.93
CA ASP A 299 -10.25 -8.16 -20.93
C ASP A 299 -10.83 -6.74 -20.90
N GLU A 300 -12.13 -6.57 -20.63
CA GLU A 300 -12.78 -5.26 -20.49
C GLU A 300 -12.20 -4.42 -19.34
N ARG A 301 -11.66 -5.07 -18.30
CA ARG A 301 -11.09 -4.41 -17.10
C ARG A 301 -9.56 -4.42 -17.07
N TYR A 302 -8.90 -5.01 -18.06
CA TYR A 302 -7.44 -5.15 -18.05
C TYR A 302 -6.72 -3.80 -18.14
N THR A 303 -7.22 -2.85 -18.95
CA THR A 303 -6.64 -1.50 -19.04
C THR A 303 -6.73 -0.74 -17.71
N GLU A 304 -7.86 -0.86 -17.00
CA GLU A 304 -8.00 -0.29 -15.65
C GLU A 304 -7.04 -0.95 -14.66
N ALA A 305 -6.88 -2.27 -14.74
CA ALA A 305 -5.90 -2.99 -13.92
C ALA A 305 -4.46 -2.49 -14.16
N GLN A 306 -4.08 -2.20 -15.42
CA GLN A 306 -2.78 -1.62 -15.74
C GLN A 306 -2.60 -0.22 -15.15
N GLN A 307 -3.65 0.61 -15.16
CA GLN A 307 -3.62 1.94 -14.55
C GLN A 307 -3.47 1.87 -13.04
N ILE A 308 -4.18 0.95 -12.37
CA ILE A 308 -4.04 0.69 -10.94
C ILE A 308 -2.64 0.19 -10.62
N TYR A 309 -2.14 -0.80 -11.37
CA TYR A 309 -0.78 -1.32 -11.22
C TYR A 309 0.27 -0.23 -11.36
N ALA A 310 0.18 0.61 -12.40
CA ALA A 310 1.13 1.69 -12.63
C ALA A 310 1.09 2.74 -11.50
N ARG A 311 -0.11 3.09 -11.01
CA ARG A 311 -0.27 4.04 -9.91
C ARG A 311 0.29 3.51 -8.59
N LEU A 312 0.02 2.24 -8.27
CA LEU A 312 0.34 1.65 -6.95
C LEU A 312 1.74 1.04 -6.89
N SER A 313 2.27 0.49 -7.99
CA SER A 313 3.60 -0.14 -8.00
C SER A 313 4.74 0.84 -7.73
N ASN A 314 4.52 2.12 -8.03
CA ASN A 314 5.45 3.21 -7.74
C ASN A 314 5.38 3.68 -6.27
N LEU A 315 4.34 3.28 -5.52
CA LEU A 315 4.21 3.54 -4.08
C LEU A 315 4.87 2.44 -3.24
N GLY A 316 4.87 1.20 -3.75
CA GLY A 316 5.39 0.02 -3.04
C GLY A 316 6.91 0.02 -2.81
N ASP A 317 7.67 0.83 -3.54
CA ASP A 317 9.11 1.02 -3.28
C ASP A 317 9.36 2.03 -2.14
N GLU A 318 8.34 2.79 -1.72
CA GLU A 318 8.37 3.74 -0.61
C GLU A 318 7.65 3.24 0.67
N ASP A 319 6.99 2.07 0.62
CA ASP A 319 6.12 1.55 1.70
C ASP A 319 6.88 1.35 3.03
N MET A 320 8.16 0.94 2.96
CA MET A 320 9.00 0.83 4.17
C MET A 320 9.46 2.20 4.71
N ALA A 321 9.44 3.25 3.88
CA ALA A 321 9.85 4.60 4.24
C ALA A 321 8.72 5.45 4.86
N GLN A 322 7.46 5.01 4.71
CA GLN A 322 6.28 5.75 5.17
C GLN A 322 5.67 5.22 6.48
N VAL A 323 6.09 4.05 6.97
CA VAL A 323 5.74 3.61 8.33
C VAL A 323 6.34 4.61 9.30
N PRO A 324 5.53 5.30 10.12
CA PRO A 324 6.03 6.25 11.11
C PRO A 324 7.16 5.62 11.95
N GLN A 325 8.24 6.35 12.17
CA GLN A 325 9.45 5.79 12.83
C GLN A 325 9.12 5.20 14.20
N ASP A 326 8.12 5.72 14.92
CA ASP A 326 7.62 5.19 16.18
C ASP A 326 6.98 3.80 16.05
N GLN A 327 6.36 3.49 14.91
CA GLN A 327 5.85 2.14 14.62
C GLN A 327 6.98 1.18 14.27
N TRP A 328 7.99 1.63 13.53
CA TRP A 328 9.22 0.86 13.28
C TRP A 328 9.96 0.56 14.58
N ASP A 329 10.15 1.57 15.42
CA ASP A 329 10.80 1.45 16.72
C ASP A 329 9.99 0.53 17.64
N THR A 330 8.65 0.56 17.54
CA THR A 330 7.77 -0.36 18.28
C THR A 330 7.98 -1.80 17.85
N LEU A 331 7.95 -2.08 16.55
CA LEU A 331 8.20 -3.43 16.04
C LEU A 331 9.63 -3.88 16.35
N TYR A 332 10.63 -3.07 16.04
CA TYR A 332 12.02 -3.35 16.34
C TYR A 332 12.21 -3.66 17.83
N ARG A 333 11.65 -2.85 18.73
CA ARG A 333 11.70 -3.10 20.17
C ARG A 333 11.00 -4.41 20.56
N LEU A 334 9.81 -4.69 20.02
CA LEU A 334 9.09 -5.94 20.31
C LEU A 334 9.87 -7.18 19.85
N PHE A 335 10.50 -7.11 18.67
CA PHE A 335 11.19 -8.25 18.07
C PHE A 335 12.64 -8.41 18.53
N THR A 336 13.30 -7.35 19.00
CA THR A 336 14.74 -7.37 19.32
C THR A 336 15.06 -7.10 20.79
N GLN A 337 14.23 -6.35 21.51
CA GLN A 337 14.50 -5.98 22.90
C GLN A 337 13.66 -6.79 23.89
N PRO A 338 14.22 -7.14 25.07
CA PRO A 338 13.46 -7.77 26.14
C PRO A 338 12.32 -6.84 26.59
N THR A 339 11.09 -7.26 26.32
CA THR A 339 9.88 -6.49 26.65
C THR A 339 8.83 -7.30 27.41
N VAL A 340 9.04 -8.62 27.53
CA VAL A 340 8.14 -9.54 28.22
C VAL A 340 8.87 -10.27 29.33
N GLY A 341 8.26 -10.35 30.53
CA GLY A 341 8.77 -11.14 31.65
C GLY A 341 8.56 -12.65 31.45
N SER A 342 9.09 -13.48 32.34
CA SER A 342 8.91 -14.92 32.23
C SER A 342 7.44 -15.32 32.40
N VAL A 343 7.01 -16.31 31.61
CA VAL A 343 5.70 -16.94 31.75
C VAL A 343 5.74 -18.18 32.65
N SER A 344 6.91 -18.55 33.18
CA SER A 344 7.09 -19.68 34.09
C SER A 344 6.28 -19.51 35.38
N MET A 345 5.73 -20.61 35.90
CA MET A 345 5.06 -20.60 37.21
C MET A 345 6.01 -20.28 38.37
N TYR A 346 7.32 -20.56 38.20
CA TYR A 346 8.37 -20.32 39.17
C TYR A 346 9.18 -19.04 38.88
N ALA A 347 8.61 -18.12 38.08
CA ALA A 347 9.19 -16.81 37.81
C ALA A 347 9.49 -16.02 39.10
N THR A 348 10.58 -15.26 39.11
CA THR A 348 11.00 -14.47 40.28
C THR A 348 10.25 -13.14 40.32
N PRO A 349 9.64 -12.76 41.47
CA PRO A 349 9.00 -11.47 41.60
C PRO A 349 9.96 -10.32 41.30
N GLY A 350 9.56 -9.41 40.40
CA GLY A 350 10.35 -8.23 40.07
C GLY A 350 11.52 -8.47 39.11
N GLU A 351 11.63 -9.65 38.48
CA GLU A 351 12.73 -9.98 37.55
C GLU A 351 12.78 -9.15 36.26
N GLY A 352 11.73 -8.37 35.98
CA GLY A 352 11.65 -7.49 34.82
C GLY A 352 11.49 -8.25 33.50
N PRO A 353 11.62 -7.56 32.35
CA PRO A 353 11.55 -8.17 31.03
C PRO A 353 12.79 -9.03 30.74
N ILE A 354 12.58 -10.28 30.32
CA ILE A 354 13.66 -11.25 30.03
C ILE A 354 13.64 -11.67 28.56
N TYR A 355 12.46 -11.70 27.93
CA TYR A 355 12.27 -12.15 26.55
C TYR A 355 11.85 -11.01 25.63
N ASN A 356 12.39 -11.00 24.41
CA ASN A 356 11.72 -10.36 23.29
C ASN A 356 10.55 -11.23 22.79
N LEU A 357 9.67 -10.70 21.94
CA LEU A 357 8.45 -11.40 21.52
C LEU A 357 8.76 -12.71 20.76
N VAL A 358 9.84 -12.76 19.98
CA VAL A 358 10.27 -13.97 19.27
C VAL A 358 10.75 -15.03 20.24
N GLN A 359 11.58 -14.63 21.21
CA GLN A 359 12.07 -15.52 22.26
C GLN A 359 10.92 -16.04 23.12
N LEU A 360 9.91 -15.21 23.39
CA LEU A 360 8.71 -15.65 24.07
C LEU A 360 7.99 -16.73 23.26
N ILE A 361 7.74 -16.52 21.97
CA ILE A 361 7.08 -17.50 21.10
C ILE A 361 7.90 -18.80 21.00
N GLN A 362 9.22 -18.70 20.87
CA GLN A 362 10.12 -19.85 20.94
C GLN A 362 10.08 -20.54 22.31
N SER A 363 9.89 -19.78 23.39
CA SER A 363 9.72 -20.31 24.74
C SER A 363 8.31 -20.82 25.04
N ILE A 364 7.30 -20.49 24.22
CA ILE A 364 5.90 -20.95 24.37
C ILE A 364 5.76 -22.41 23.93
N ASP A 365 6.62 -22.90 23.03
CA ASP A 365 6.83 -24.35 22.84
C ASP A 365 7.50 -25.01 24.09
N GLY A 366 7.81 -24.19 25.09
CA GLY A 366 8.36 -24.55 26.39
C GLY A 366 7.35 -24.57 27.54
N ALA A 367 6.13 -25.11 27.33
CA ALA A 367 5.37 -25.70 28.45
C ALA A 367 6.21 -26.73 29.24
N ALA A 368 7.31 -27.20 28.63
CA ALA A 368 8.42 -27.93 29.21
C ALA A 368 9.20 -27.22 30.35
N HIS A 369 9.14 -25.90 30.57
CA HIS A 369 10.00 -25.24 31.58
C HIS A 369 9.57 -25.50 33.03
N LYS A 370 8.34 -25.98 33.28
CA LYS A 370 7.91 -26.43 34.62
C LYS A 370 8.59 -27.75 35.00
N ASP A 371 8.55 -28.72 34.08
CA ASP A 371 8.91 -30.12 34.34
C ASP A 371 10.34 -30.48 33.90
N LEU A 372 10.88 -29.84 32.85
CA LEU A 372 12.19 -30.18 32.26
C LEU A 372 13.36 -29.35 32.78
N THR A 373 13.12 -28.28 33.54
CA THR A 373 14.20 -27.43 34.10
C THR A 373 14.04 -27.29 35.61
N VAL A 374 13.15 -26.43 36.12
CA VAL A 374 13.14 -26.07 37.54
C VAL A 374 12.87 -27.28 38.47
N GLU A 375 11.86 -28.10 38.18
CA GLU A 375 11.57 -29.28 39.00
C GLU A 375 12.61 -30.40 38.83
N ALA A 376 13.19 -30.54 37.63
CA ALA A 376 14.27 -31.50 37.37
C ALA A 376 15.56 -31.12 38.10
N ASP A 377 15.96 -29.84 38.03
CA ASP A 377 17.13 -29.29 38.71
C ASP A 377 16.98 -29.39 40.23
N ALA A 378 15.77 -29.11 40.76
CA ALA A 378 15.46 -29.29 42.17
C ALA A 378 15.62 -30.76 42.61
N LYS A 379 15.21 -31.72 41.78
CA LYS A 379 15.44 -33.17 42.03
C LYS A 379 16.92 -33.55 42.02
N LEU A 380 17.73 -32.85 41.22
CA LEU A 380 19.19 -33.00 41.15
C LEU A 380 19.95 -32.26 42.26
N GLY A 381 19.27 -31.48 43.11
CA GLY A 381 19.88 -30.78 44.24
C GLY A 381 20.14 -29.30 44.04
N ASP A 382 19.60 -28.67 42.99
CA ASP A 382 19.73 -27.23 42.79
C ASP A 382 18.93 -26.44 43.85
N LEU A 383 19.65 -25.79 44.76
CA LEU A 383 19.09 -25.04 45.88
C LEU A 383 18.37 -23.75 45.43
N GLU A 384 18.75 -23.17 44.29
CA GLU A 384 18.07 -22.00 43.73
C GLU A 384 16.71 -22.40 43.16
N ALA A 385 16.66 -23.52 42.43
CA ALA A 385 15.42 -24.09 41.92
C ALA A 385 14.46 -24.44 43.06
N ILE A 386 14.95 -25.09 44.13
CA ILE A 386 14.17 -25.38 45.34
C ILE A 386 13.66 -24.09 45.99
N GLY A 387 14.50 -23.05 46.06
CA GLY A 387 14.14 -21.74 46.57
C GLY A 387 12.99 -21.08 45.79
N ARG A 388 13.00 -21.18 44.46
CA ARG A 388 11.91 -20.67 43.59
C ARG A 388 10.60 -21.43 43.82
N ILE A 389 10.66 -22.75 43.95
CA ILE A 389 9.49 -23.60 44.24
C ILE A 389 8.92 -23.28 45.63
N ALA A 390 9.78 -23.19 46.65
CA ALA A 390 9.38 -22.83 48.02
C ALA A 390 8.73 -21.45 48.10
N ARG A 391 9.20 -20.49 47.30
CA ARG A 391 8.60 -19.15 47.21
C ARG A 391 7.17 -19.21 46.68
N VAL A 392 6.91 -19.99 45.63
CA VAL A 392 5.54 -20.21 45.11
C VAL A 392 4.68 -20.94 46.13
N ALA A 393 5.21 -21.98 46.79
CA ALA A 393 4.49 -22.72 47.84
C ALA A 393 4.08 -21.83 49.04
N ALA A 394 4.87 -20.78 49.32
CA ALA A 394 4.57 -19.77 50.34
C ALA A 394 3.58 -18.68 49.87
N GLY A 395 3.13 -18.71 48.61
CA GLY A 395 2.27 -17.68 48.03
C GLY A 395 3.02 -16.37 47.73
N GLN A 396 4.34 -16.41 47.66
CA GLN A 396 5.22 -15.25 47.46
C GLN A 396 5.84 -15.22 46.06
N GLY A 397 5.42 -16.10 45.15
CA GLY A 397 5.91 -16.16 43.78
C GLY A 397 5.24 -15.14 42.85
N SER A 398 5.74 -15.01 41.61
CA SER A 398 5.10 -14.18 40.57
C SER A 398 3.73 -14.73 40.13
N ARG A 399 3.45 -16.01 40.41
CA ARG A 399 2.12 -16.63 40.32
C ARG A 399 1.68 -17.01 41.74
N THR A 400 0.50 -16.55 42.12
CA THR A 400 -0.06 -16.71 43.47
C THR A 400 -1.43 -17.37 43.48
N ASP A 401 -1.88 -17.89 42.33
CA ASP A 401 -3.16 -18.60 42.25
C ASP A 401 -3.11 -19.93 43.03
N ALA A 402 -4.29 -20.38 43.48
CA ALA A 402 -4.39 -21.54 44.35
C ALA A 402 -3.84 -22.82 43.72
N ALA A 403 -3.92 -22.97 42.39
CA ALA A 403 -3.42 -24.14 41.69
C ALA A 403 -1.88 -24.17 41.68
N ALA A 404 -1.23 -23.04 41.37
CA ALA A 404 0.23 -22.92 41.41
C ALA A 404 0.80 -23.18 42.81
N VAL A 405 0.16 -22.61 43.84
CA VAL A 405 0.56 -22.82 45.24
C VAL A 405 0.39 -24.28 45.66
N ALA A 406 -0.75 -24.90 45.32
CA ALA A 406 -1.00 -26.31 45.63
C ALA A 406 0.00 -27.24 44.94
N HIS A 407 0.30 -26.97 43.67
CA HIS A 407 1.28 -27.72 42.89
C HIS A 407 2.68 -27.65 43.50
N ALA A 408 3.17 -26.44 43.81
CA ALA A 408 4.49 -26.26 44.41
C ALA A 408 4.61 -26.96 45.78
N LYS A 409 3.54 -26.95 46.59
CA LYS A 409 3.49 -27.69 47.86
C LYS A 409 3.55 -29.21 47.66
N ALA A 410 2.81 -29.72 46.68
CA ALA A 410 2.81 -31.15 46.36
C ALA A 410 4.21 -31.61 45.91
N PHE A 411 4.89 -30.82 45.08
CA PHE A 411 6.25 -31.12 44.64
C PHE A 411 7.25 -31.15 45.79
N LEU A 412 7.21 -30.18 46.72
CA LEU A 412 8.12 -30.19 47.88
C LEU A 412 7.89 -31.40 48.79
N ALA A 413 6.63 -31.83 48.95
CA ALA A 413 6.31 -33.05 49.69
C ALA A 413 6.84 -34.31 48.99
N GLU A 414 6.79 -34.38 47.66
CA GLU A 414 7.42 -35.44 46.88
C GLU A 414 8.94 -35.45 47.06
N LEU A 415 9.57 -34.28 46.99
CA LEU A 415 11.02 -34.13 47.16
C LEU A 415 11.47 -34.53 48.57
N GLU A 416 10.70 -34.16 49.60
CA GLU A 416 10.95 -34.60 50.98
C GLU A 416 10.87 -36.13 51.13
N ALA A 417 9.89 -36.76 50.46
CA ALA A 417 9.72 -38.21 50.52
C ALA A 417 10.80 -38.99 49.74
N THR A 418 11.32 -38.42 48.64
CA THR A 418 12.20 -39.12 47.69
C THR A 418 13.68 -38.74 47.83
N ASN A 419 13.98 -37.52 48.26
CA ASN A 419 15.33 -37.01 48.44
C ASN A 419 15.42 -36.01 49.63
N PRO A 420 15.21 -36.49 50.88
CA PRO A 420 15.15 -35.63 52.05
C PRO A 420 16.45 -34.86 52.34
N ALA A 421 17.61 -35.39 51.92
CA ALA A 421 18.92 -34.79 52.16
C ALA A 421 19.06 -33.41 51.48
N VAL A 422 18.54 -33.28 50.26
CA VAL A 422 18.58 -32.03 49.48
C VAL A 422 17.73 -30.94 50.13
N LEU A 423 16.54 -31.30 50.65
CA LEU A 423 15.68 -30.33 51.34
C LEU A 423 16.28 -29.91 52.70
N GLN A 424 16.92 -30.84 53.41
CA GLN A 424 17.67 -30.55 54.64
C GLN A 424 18.85 -29.61 54.38
N GLU A 425 19.57 -29.81 53.28
CA GLU A 425 20.65 -28.92 52.86
C GLU A 425 20.11 -27.51 52.59
N PHE A 426 19.04 -27.38 51.80
CA PHE A 426 18.38 -26.09 51.52
C PHE A 426 17.96 -25.37 52.80
N ILE A 427 17.30 -26.08 53.72
CA ILE A 427 16.88 -25.54 55.02
C ILE A 427 18.09 -25.11 55.87
N SER A 428 19.17 -25.90 55.88
CA SER A 428 20.37 -25.60 56.66
C SER A 428 21.07 -24.33 56.18
N GLN A 429 21.14 -24.10 54.86
CA GLN A 429 21.76 -22.90 54.28
C GLN A 429 20.91 -21.64 54.48
N LYS A 430 19.58 -21.75 54.41
CA LYS A 430 18.68 -20.63 54.74
C LYS A 430 18.73 -20.22 56.22
N GLY A 431 19.03 -21.15 57.12
CA GLY A 431 19.18 -20.86 58.55
C GLY A 431 20.47 -20.13 58.94
N GLN A 432 21.41 -19.96 57.99
CA GLN A 432 22.69 -19.27 58.20
C GLN A 432 22.75 -17.87 57.55
N SER A 433 21.69 -17.42 56.88
CA SER A 433 21.64 -16.16 56.09
C SER A 433 20.71 -15.10 56.67
#